data_AF-A0A1F1LP03-F1
#
_entry.id   AF-A0A1F1LP03-F1
#
_cell.length_a   1.000
_cell.length_b   1.000
_cell.length_c   1.000
_cell.angle_alpha   90.00
_cell.angle_beta   90.00
_cell.angle_gamma   90.00
#
_symmetry.space_group_name_H-M   'P 1'
#
loop_
_entity.id
_entity.type
_entity.pdbx_description
1 polymer ?
#
loop_
_entity_poly.entity_id
_entity_poly.type
_entity_poly.pdbx_seq_one_letter_code
_entity_poly.pdbx_strand_id
1 'polypeptide(L)'
;MLEFINNPISRLLTHPAVVGAQFVAGFYLFYLGGMYEELISEHLGHMFMNGFFLVSGYLFFWVIIGVDETPTPVSPRTRFLILLSSMSFHILFGLMLINSQTILAEAWYSDLNLPWIPDLLRDQQVGGGISVAAGEAMLLVVLLALGRRWHSSRGQTRERAHRATADKRAEPRSEKVLQQGPSSN
;
A
#
# COMPACT_ATOMS: atom_id res chain seq x y z
N MET A 1 -0.98 -0.84 -25.83
CA MET A 1 -0.72 -1.37 -24.48
C MET A 1 0.78 -1.50 -24.19
N LEU A 2 1.60 -2.04 -25.11
CA LEU A 2 3.05 -2.17 -24.95
C LEU A 2 3.83 -0.83 -24.91
N GLU A 3 3.36 0.21 -25.60
CA GLU A 3 4.05 1.53 -25.60
C GLU A 3 3.97 2.28 -24.27
N PHE A 4 2.93 2.05 -23.47
CA PHE A 4 2.81 2.67 -22.14
C PHE A 4 3.79 2.06 -21.12
N ILE A 5 4.29 0.85 -21.37
CA ILE A 5 5.17 0.10 -20.46
C ILE A 5 6.64 0.56 -20.62
N ASN A 6 7.03 1.06 -21.79
CA ASN A 6 8.41 1.50 -22.08
C ASN A 6 8.64 3.01 -21.89
N ASN A 7 7.65 3.78 -21.44
CA ASN A 7 7.81 5.21 -21.18
C ASN A 7 8.46 5.45 -19.80
N PRO A 8 9.56 6.23 -19.69
CA PRO A 8 10.18 6.57 -18.40
C PRO A 8 9.21 7.21 -17.40
N ILE A 9 8.22 7.97 -17.87
CA ILE A 9 7.19 8.59 -17.02
C ILE A 9 6.31 7.51 -16.38
N SER A 10 5.87 6.53 -17.16
CA SER A 10 5.07 5.40 -16.65
C SER A 10 5.86 4.60 -15.61
N ARG A 11 7.16 4.38 -15.84
CA ARG A 11 8.03 3.68 -14.91
C ARG A 11 8.27 4.46 -13.61
N LEU A 12 8.31 5.79 -13.68
CA LEU A 12 8.40 6.67 -12.51
C LEU A 12 7.09 6.68 -11.71
N LEU A 13 5.96 6.86 -12.40
CA LEU A 13 4.62 6.91 -11.79
C LEU A 13 4.19 5.57 -11.20
N THR A 14 4.75 4.46 -11.67
CA THR A 14 4.51 3.10 -11.12
C THR A 14 5.60 2.66 -10.15
N HIS A 15 6.62 3.49 -9.88
CA HIS A 15 7.69 3.13 -8.97
C HIS A 15 7.14 3.04 -7.53
N PRO A 16 7.35 1.94 -6.80
CA PRO A 16 6.68 1.69 -5.52
C PRO A 16 6.91 2.78 -4.47
N ALA A 17 8.13 3.32 -4.41
CA ALA A 17 8.45 4.42 -3.50
C ALA A 17 7.74 5.73 -3.90
N VAL A 18 7.59 5.99 -5.21
CA VAL A 18 6.92 7.20 -5.71
C VAL A 18 5.43 7.10 -5.44
N VAL A 19 4.82 5.94 -5.71
CA VAL A 19 3.40 5.70 -5.43
C VAL A 19 3.11 5.83 -3.94
N GLY A 20 3.92 5.20 -3.08
CA GLY A 20 3.77 5.31 -1.63
C GLY A 20 3.96 6.74 -1.11
N ALA A 21 5.00 7.44 -1.60
CA ALA A 21 5.25 8.84 -1.22
C ALA A 21 4.12 9.76 -1.69
N GLN A 22 3.67 9.62 -2.92
CA GLN A 22 2.56 10.40 -3.49
C GLN A 22 1.26 10.21 -2.70
N PHE A 23 0.95 8.96 -2.34
CA PHE A 23 -0.23 8.63 -1.56
C PHE A 23 -0.26 9.35 -0.23
N VAL A 24 0.85 9.30 0.52
CA VAL A 24 0.96 9.98 1.81
C VAL A 24 1.03 11.50 1.62
N ALA A 25 1.89 11.99 0.74
CA ALA A 25 2.14 13.42 0.54
C ALA A 25 0.87 14.18 0.13
N GLY A 26 -0.03 13.56 -0.62
CA GLY A 26 -1.31 14.15 -0.98
C GLY A 26 -2.10 14.64 0.23
N PHE A 27 -2.18 13.84 1.30
CA PHE A 27 -2.87 14.24 2.54
C PHE A 27 -2.24 15.48 3.17
N TYR A 28 -0.91 15.48 3.31
CA TYR A 28 -0.19 16.59 3.92
C TYR A 28 -0.29 17.86 3.08
N LEU A 29 -0.13 17.76 1.76
CA LEU A 29 -0.18 18.90 0.85
C LEU A 29 -1.57 19.54 0.81
N PHE A 30 -2.62 18.74 0.66
CA PHE A 30 -3.96 19.31 0.57
C PHE A 30 -4.44 19.85 1.92
N TYR A 31 -4.33 19.07 2.99
CA TYR A 31 -4.94 19.42 4.28
C TYR A 31 -4.06 20.32 5.15
N LEU A 32 -2.75 20.10 5.19
CA LEU A 32 -1.83 20.91 6.01
C LEU A 32 -1.15 22.02 5.22
N GLY A 33 -1.10 21.92 3.89
CA GLY A 33 -0.55 22.96 3.01
C GLY A 33 -1.51 24.10 2.70
N GLY A 34 -2.73 24.09 3.25
CA GLY A 34 -3.71 25.17 3.11
C GLY A 34 -4.56 25.13 1.83
N MET A 35 -4.31 24.19 0.91
CA MET A 35 -5.07 24.08 -0.35
C MET A 35 -6.50 23.59 -0.16
N TYR A 36 -6.80 22.95 0.98
CA TYR A 36 -8.08 22.31 1.24
C TYR A 36 -9.26 23.29 1.17
N GLU A 37 -9.13 24.48 1.77
CA GLU A 37 -10.22 25.46 1.83
C GLU A 37 -10.62 25.97 0.45
N GLU A 38 -9.63 26.28 -0.40
CA GLU A 38 -9.87 26.69 -1.78
C GLU A 38 -10.51 25.57 -2.61
N LEU A 39 -10.01 24.34 -2.44
CA LEU A 39 -10.48 23.20 -3.22
C LEU A 39 -11.87 22.73 -2.80
N ILE A 40 -12.20 22.73 -1.50
CA ILE A 40 -13.51 22.27 -1.04
C ILE A 40 -14.62 23.28 -1.41
N SER A 41 -14.28 24.57 -1.45
CA SER A 41 -15.23 25.64 -1.74
C SER A 41 -15.72 25.61 -3.19
N GLU A 42 -14.90 25.10 -4.10
CA GLU A 42 -15.22 24.99 -5.52
C GLU A 42 -15.57 23.56 -5.92
N HIS A 43 -16.68 23.37 -6.65
CA HIS A 43 -17.12 22.03 -7.05
C HIS A 43 -16.04 21.26 -7.84
N LEU A 44 -15.35 21.95 -8.77
CA LEU A 44 -14.27 21.35 -9.54
C LEU A 44 -13.03 21.04 -8.70
N GLY A 45 -12.72 21.88 -7.70
CA GLY A 45 -11.64 21.64 -6.76
C GLY A 45 -11.90 20.39 -5.92
N HIS A 46 -13.12 20.24 -5.42
CA HIS A 46 -13.50 19.10 -4.62
C HIS A 46 -13.53 17.82 -5.46
N MET A 47 -14.02 17.87 -6.70
CA MET A 47 -13.96 16.75 -7.65
C MET A 47 -12.51 16.35 -7.98
N PHE A 48 -11.63 17.33 -8.17
CA PHE A 48 -10.20 17.09 -8.38
C PHE A 48 -9.57 16.36 -7.18
N MET A 49 -9.84 16.80 -5.95
CA MET A 49 -9.34 16.12 -4.75
C MET A 49 -9.81 14.66 -4.68
N ASN A 50 -11.11 14.42 -4.89
CA ASN A 50 -11.65 13.06 -4.92
C ASN A 50 -10.97 12.19 -5.99
N GLY A 51 -10.83 12.72 -7.21
CA GLY A 51 -10.15 12.04 -8.30
C GLY A 51 -8.69 11.73 -7.99
N PHE A 52 -7.97 12.69 -7.41
CA PHE A 52 -6.58 12.52 -6.98
C PHE A 52 -6.44 11.40 -5.96
N PHE A 53 -7.21 11.41 -4.88
CA PHE A 53 -7.12 10.39 -3.82
C PHE A 53 -7.56 9.02 -4.32
N LEU A 54 -8.57 8.96 -5.19
CA LEU A 54 -9.02 7.72 -5.79
C LEU A 54 -7.94 7.10 -6.69
N VAL A 55 -7.36 7.90 -7.60
CA VAL A 55 -6.28 7.44 -8.49
C VAL A 55 -5.03 7.07 -7.69
N SER A 56 -4.67 7.88 -6.70
CA SER A 56 -3.52 7.63 -5.83
C SER A 56 -3.69 6.34 -5.04
N GLY A 57 -4.84 6.13 -4.40
CA GLY A 57 -5.17 4.90 -3.69
C GLY A 57 -5.20 3.69 -4.61
N TYR A 58 -5.79 3.82 -5.80
CA TYR A 58 -5.79 2.77 -6.81
C TYR A 58 -4.37 2.34 -7.19
N LEU A 59 -3.50 3.30 -7.54
CA LEU A 59 -2.10 3.02 -7.87
C LEU A 59 -1.36 2.37 -6.70
N PHE A 60 -1.59 2.86 -5.48
CA PHE A 60 -1.00 2.30 -4.26
C PHE A 60 -1.39 0.83 -4.07
N PHE A 61 -2.69 0.52 -4.06
CA PHE A 61 -3.14 -0.86 -3.88
C PHE A 61 -2.76 -1.76 -5.05
N TRP A 62 -2.74 -1.24 -6.28
CA TRP A 62 -2.30 -2.00 -7.45
C TRP A 62 -0.84 -2.47 -7.28
N VAL A 63 0.08 -1.59 -6.88
CA VAL A 63 1.49 -1.94 -6.66
C VAL A 63 1.68 -2.84 -5.43
N ILE A 64 0.93 -2.60 -4.34
CA ILE A 64 1.08 -3.33 -3.08
C ILE A 64 0.46 -4.73 -3.13
N ILE A 65 -0.75 -4.88 -3.66
CA ILE A 65 -1.41 -6.18 -3.79
C ILE A 65 -0.71 -6.99 -4.90
N GLY A 66 -0.30 -6.34 -5.99
CA GLY A 66 0.45 -6.95 -7.08
C GLY A 66 -0.28 -8.13 -7.72
N VAL A 67 -1.58 -7.96 -8.02
CA VAL A 67 -2.38 -8.96 -8.76
C VAL A 67 -1.84 -9.10 -10.18
N ASP A 68 -1.51 -7.96 -10.81
CA ASP A 68 -0.93 -7.90 -12.14
C ASP A 68 0.58 -7.67 -12.11
N GLU A 69 1.27 -8.05 -13.18
CA GLU A 69 2.69 -7.74 -13.36
C GLU A 69 2.89 -6.22 -13.47
N THR A 70 3.48 -5.63 -12.44
CA THR A 70 3.87 -4.22 -12.46
C THR A 70 5.15 -4.05 -13.30
N PRO A 71 5.31 -2.93 -14.04
CA PRO A 71 6.53 -2.68 -14.82
C PRO A 71 7.82 -2.74 -13.98
N THR A 72 7.71 -2.45 -12.69
CA THR A 72 8.78 -2.62 -11.71
C THR A 72 8.42 -3.79 -10.77
N PRO A 73 9.13 -4.93 -10.84
CA PRO A 73 8.87 -6.06 -9.97
C PRO A 73 9.23 -5.69 -8.53
N VAL A 74 8.29 -5.91 -7.60
CA VAL A 74 8.45 -5.50 -6.19
C VAL A 74 8.59 -6.74 -5.31
N SER A 75 9.67 -6.78 -4.53
CA SER A 75 9.86 -7.88 -3.58
C SER A 75 8.77 -7.88 -2.50
N PRO A 76 8.35 -9.04 -1.95
CA PRO A 76 7.39 -9.08 -0.85
C PRO A 76 7.82 -8.22 0.35
N ARG A 77 9.12 -8.21 0.67
CA ARG A 77 9.67 -7.39 1.78
C ARG A 77 9.48 -5.91 1.52
N THR A 78 9.74 -5.45 0.29
CA THR A 78 9.57 -4.05 -0.10
C THR A 78 8.11 -3.63 -0.01
N ARG A 79 7.17 -4.46 -0.46
CA ARG A 79 5.72 -4.20 -0.31
C ARG A 79 5.33 -4.03 1.17
N PHE A 80 5.83 -4.91 2.04
CA PHE A 80 5.63 -4.80 3.49
C PHE A 80 6.16 -3.49 4.06
N LEU A 81 7.39 -3.10 3.70
CA LEU A 81 8.00 -1.86 4.19
C LEU A 81 7.22 -0.62 3.73
N ILE A 82 6.83 -0.57 2.46
CA ILE A 82 6.06 0.56 1.93
C ILE A 82 4.69 0.63 2.59
N LEU A 83 4.00 -0.50 2.74
CA LEU A 83 2.71 -0.56 3.40
C LEU A 83 2.81 -0.09 4.86
N LEU A 84 3.78 -0.59 5.61
CA LEU A 84 3.98 -0.21 7.02
C LEU A 84 4.36 1.27 7.18
N SER A 85 5.26 1.78 6.33
CA SER A 85 5.60 3.19 6.30
C SER A 85 4.38 4.05 5.99
N SER A 86 3.60 3.68 4.97
CA SER A 86 2.38 4.41 4.58
C SER A 86 1.35 4.45 5.70
N MET A 87 1.09 3.32 6.36
CA MET A 87 0.22 3.23 7.54
C MET A 87 0.71 4.17 8.65
N SER A 88 2.02 4.15 8.93
CA SER A 88 2.59 4.97 10.00
C SER A 88 2.39 6.47 9.74
N PHE A 89 2.68 6.93 8.52
CA PHE A 89 2.46 8.34 8.16
C PHE A 89 0.99 8.71 8.08
N HIS A 90 0.12 7.79 7.65
CA HIS A 90 -1.32 8.04 7.59
C HIS A 90 -1.94 8.17 8.99
N ILE A 91 -1.53 7.32 9.96
CA ILE A 91 -1.90 7.46 11.37
C ILE A 91 -1.41 8.80 11.92
N LEU A 92 -0.17 9.20 11.63
CA LEU A 92 0.37 10.48 12.10
C LEU A 92 -0.42 11.66 11.54
N PHE A 93 -0.75 11.64 10.25
CA PHE A 93 -1.60 12.64 9.63
C PHE A 93 -2.97 12.74 10.32
N GLY A 94 -3.64 11.62 10.51
CA GLY A 94 -4.94 11.63 11.16
C GLY A 94 -4.87 12.03 12.63
N LEU A 95 -3.79 11.69 13.34
CA LEU A 95 -3.54 12.17 14.69
C LEU A 95 -3.36 13.70 14.72
N MET A 96 -2.70 14.28 13.71
CA MET A 96 -2.62 15.75 13.57
C MET A 96 -4.01 16.36 13.38
N LEU A 97 -4.89 15.75 12.58
CA LEU A 97 -6.28 16.23 12.43
C LEU A 97 -7.09 16.11 13.72
N ILE A 98 -7.02 14.96 14.40
CA ILE A 98 -7.73 14.70 15.67
C ILE A 98 -7.28 15.67 16.77
N ASN A 99 -6.01 16.09 16.77
CA ASN A 99 -5.47 17.01 17.78
C ASN A 99 -5.44 18.47 17.31
N SER A 100 -5.84 18.75 16.07
CA SER A 100 -5.88 20.12 15.54
C SER A 100 -6.84 20.96 16.36
N GLN A 101 -6.45 22.22 16.59
CA GLN A 101 -7.32 23.27 17.14
C GLN A 101 -7.82 24.24 16.05
N THR A 102 -7.38 24.03 14.81
CA THR A 102 -7.81 24.79 13.65
C THR A 102 -8.86 24.00 12.90
N ILE A 103 -10.01 24.62 12.63
CA ILE A 103 -11.08 24.07 11.80
C ILE A 103 -10.67 24.26 10.35
N LEU A 104 -10.58 23.16 9.59
CA LEU A 104 -10.28 23.21 8.17
C LEU A 104 -11.49 23.71 7.39
N ALA A 105 -11.29 24.70 6.52
CA ALA A 105 -12.34 25.32 5.72
C ALA A 105 -13.52 25.83 6.56
N GLU A 106 -13.22 26.46 7.70
CA GLU A 106 -14.22 26.92 8.67
C GLU A 106 -15.32 27.78 8.05
N ALA A 107 -14.93 28.73 7.18
CA ALA A 107 -15.89 29.61 6.50
C ALA A 107 -16.89 28.80 5.66
N TRP A 108 -16.39 27.85 4.87
CA TRP A 108 -17.23 27.01 4.02
C TRP A 108 -18.19 26.13 4.83
N TYR A 109 -17.71 25.48 5.89
CA TYR A 109 -18.55 24.63 6.74
C TYR A 109 -19.56 25.42 7.57
N SER A 110 -19.21 26.63 8.01
CA SER A 110 -20.11 27.51 8.75
C SER A 110 -21.26 28.01 7.87
N ASP A 111 -20.98 28.30 6.59
CA ASP A 111 -21.98 28.78 5.62
C ASP A 111 -23.05 27.73 5.28
N LEU A 112 -22.75 26.44 5.45
CA LEU A 112 -23.75 25.36 5.28
C LEU A 112 -24.86 25.42 6.33
N ASN A 113 -24.61 26.07 7.47
CA ASN A 113 -25.56 26.29 8.56
C ASN A 113 -26.29 24.99 8.99
N LEU A 114 -25.51 23.93 9.25
CA LEU A 114 -26.01 22.58 9.55
C LEU A 114 -26.46 22.49 11.03
N PRO A 115 -27.77 22.42 11.35
CA PRO A 115 -28.24 22.48 12.73
C PRO A 115 -27.90 21.23 13.57
N TRP A 116 -27.51 20.12 12.94
CA TRP A 116 -27.09 18.89 13.62
C TRP A 116 -25.58 18.82 13.89
N ILE A 117 -24.79 19.80 13.43
CA ILE A 117 -23.35 19.90 13.70
C ILE A 117 -23.07 21.21 14.45
N PRO A 118 -23.36 21.27 15.76
CA PRO A 118 -23.23 22.50 16.54
C PRO A 118 -21.77 22.88 16.85
N ASP A 119 -20.83 21.96 16.68
CA ASP A 119 -19.41 22.14 16.99
C ASP A 119 -18.56 21.54 15.87
N LEU A 120 -18.10 22.39 14.95
CA LEU A 120 -17.29 22.00 13.79
C LEU A 120 -15.94 21.43 14.19
N LEU A 121 -15.34 21.93 15.28
CA LEU A 121 -14.05 21.43 15.75
C LEU A 121 -14.20 20.00 16.23
N ARG A 122 -15.20 19.73 17.07
CA ARG A 122 -15.49 18.37 17.54
C ARG A 122 -15.84 17.43 16.39
N ASP A 123 -16.63 17.90 15.43
CA ASP A 123 -16.99 17.11 14.25
C ASP A 123 -15.75 16.73 13.43
N GLN A 124 -14.83 17.67 13.18
CA GLN A 124 -13.55 17.40 12.53
C GLN A 124 -12.71 16.37 13.30
N GLN A 125 -12.63 16.48 14.63
CA GLN A 125 -11.83 15.55 15.44
C GLN A 125 -12.42 14.13 15.41
N VAL A 126 -13.75 14.01 15.48
CA VAL A 126 -14.45 12.73 15.34
C VAL A 126 -14.29 12.17 13.93
N GLY A 127 -14.48 13.01 12.91
CA GLY A 127 -14.28 12.66 11.50
C GLY A 127 -12.86 12.15 11.23
N GLY A 128 -11.84 12.86 11.73
CA GLY A 128 -10.44 12.42 11.68
C GLY A 128 -10.23 11.05 12.32
N GLY A 129 -10.83 10.81 13.48
CA GLY A 129 -10.79 9.50 14.16
C GLY A 129 -11.41 8.38 13.34
N ILE A 130 -12.59 8.62 12.76
CA ILE A 130 -13.29 7.66 11.89
C ILE A 130 -12.47 7.38 10.63
N SER A 131 -11.93 8.42 9.98
CA SER A 131 -11.10 8.29 8.77
C SER A 131 -9.85 7.46 9.02
N VAL A 132 -9.15 7.69 10.15
CA VAL A 132 -7.99 6.86 10.55
C VAL A 132 -8.42 5.42 10.77
N ALA A 133 -9.45 5.18 11.58
CA ALA A 133 -9.89 3.84 11.91
C ALA A 133 -10.29 3.04 10.65
N ALA A 134 -11.06 3.67 9.75
CA ALA A 134 -11.48 3.06 8.50
C ALA A 134 -10.29 2.76 7.57
N GLY A 135 -9.39 3.73 7.40
CA GLY A 135 -8.20 3.59 6.55
C GLY A 135 -7.26 2.50 7.05
N GLU A 136 -6.93 2.52 8.34
CA GLU A 136 -6.04 1.52 8.94
C GLU A 136 -6.67 0.13 8.96
N ALA A 137 -7.98 0.00 9.20
CA ALA A 137 -8.67 -1.29 9.11
C ALA A 137 -8.52 -1.90 7.70
N MET A 138 -8.68 -1.10 6.65
CA MET A 138 -8.48 -1.55 5.26
C MET A 138 -7.02 -1.97 5.02
N LEU A 139 -6.05 -1.16 5.44
CA LEU A 139 -4.62 -1.45 5.25
C LEU A 139 -4.19 -2.70 6.03
N LEU A 140 -4.76 -2.93 7.23
CA LEU A 140 -4.55 -4.14 8.02
C LEU A 140 -5.07 -5.39 7.30
N VAL A 141 -6.25 -5.33 6.66
CA VAL A 141 -6.76 -6.45 5.84
C VAL A 141 -5.77 -6.81 4.73
N VAL A 142 -5.24 -5.81 4.04
CA VAL A 142 -4.24 -6.01 2.98
C VAL A 142 -2.92 -6.55 3.53
N LEU A 143 -2.45 -6.02 4.66
CA LEU A 143 -1.25 -6.48 5.35
C LEU A 143 -1.36 -7.96 5.73
N LEU A 144 -2.50 -8.36 6.31
CA LEU A 144 -2.78 -9.75 6.68
C LEU A 144 -2.85 -10.67 5.45
N ALA A 145 -3.47 -10.21 4.36
CA ALA A 145 -3.53 -10.96 3.11
C ALA A 145 -2.13 -11.18 2.50
N LEU A 146 -1.29 -10.14 2.49
CA LEU A 146 0.09 -10.20 2.01
C LEU A 146 0.94 -11.13 2.89
N GLY A 147 0.73 -11.09 4.21
CA GLY A 147 1.37 -11.98 5.18
C GLY A 147 1.04 -13.44 4.96
N ARG A 148 -0.25 -13.76 4.77
CA ARG A 148 -0.69 -15.12 4.44
C ARG A 148 -0.08 -15.61 3.13
N ARG A 149 -0.09 -14.79 2.08
CA ARG A 149 0.52 -15.11 0.77
C ARG A 149 2.02 -15.40 0.90
N TRP A 150 2.73 -14.58 1.67
CA TRP A 150 4.17 -14.74 1.86
C TRP A 150 4.55 -15.95 2.72
N HIS A 151 3.78 -16.25 3.76
CA HIS A 151 3.99 -17.44 4.59
C HIS A 151 3.79 -18.73 3.78
N SER A 152 2.72 -18.80 2.98
CA SER A 152 2.43 -19.95 2.13
C SER A 152 3.51 -20.20 1.06
N SER A 153 4.01 -19.14 0.42
CA SER A 153 5.07 -19.30 -0.60
C SER A 153 6.41 -19.76 -0.02
N ARG A 154 6.74 -19.34 1.21
CA ARG A 154 7.94 -19.81 1.91
C ARG A 154 7.89 -21.31 2.22
N GLY A 155 6.73 -21.87 2.56
CA GLY A 155 6.56 -23.30 2.79
C GLY A 155 6.90 -24.12 1.54
N GLN A 156 6.32 -23.72 0.40
CA GLN A 156 6.55 -24.39 -0.89
C GLN A 156 8.01 -24.30 -1.36
N THR A 157 8.66 -23.14 -1.20
CA THR A 157 10.07 -22.99 -1.56
C THR A 157 10.99 -23.84 -0.69
N ARG A 158 10.71 -23.95 0.62
CA ARG A 158 11.47 -24.82 1.53
C ARG A 158 11.31 -26.29 1.17
N GLU A 159 10.10 -26.71 0.82
CA GLU A 159 9.83 -28.09 0.42
C GLU A 159 10.51 -28.45 -0.92
N ARG A 160 10.47 -27.54 -1.91
CA ARG A 160 11.22 -27.70 -3.17
C ARG A 160 12.73 -27.79 -2.94
N ALA A 161 13.28 -26.92 -2.08
CA ALA A 161 14.70 -26.96 -1.71
C ALA A 161 15.06 -28.27 -1.00
N HIS A 162 14.18 -28.79 -0.15
CA HIS A 162 14.37 -30.07 0.53
C HIS A 162 14.30 -31.27 -0.43
N ARG A 163 13.41 -31.23 -1.44
CA ARG A 163 13.35 -32.27 -2.49
C ARG A 163 14.59 -32.23 -3.39
N ALA A 164 15.04 -31.05 -3.81
CA ALA A 164 16.24 -30.89 -4.63
C ALA A 164 17.52 -31.34 -3.91
N THR A 165 17.60 -31.13 -2.59
CA THR A 165 18.75 -31.62 -1.79
C THR A 165 18.68 -33.13 -1.54
N ALA A 166 17.48 -33.70 -1.39
CA ALA A 166 17.30 -35.15 -1.29
C ALA A 166 17.68 -35.87 -2.59
N ASP A 167 17.30 -35.32 -3.75
CA ASP A 167 17.59 -35.87 -5.08
C ASP A 167 19.10 -35.88 -5.38
N LYS A 168 19.79 -34.75 -5.14
CA LYS A 168 21.26 -34.65 -5.24
C LYS A 168 22.01 -35.59 -4.31
N ARG A 169 21.40 -36.08 -3.22
CA ARG A 169 21.99 -37.06 -2.32
C ARG A 169 21.74 -38.50 -2.79
N ALA A 170 20.71 -38.74 -3.58
CA ALA A 170 20.37 -40.03 -4.14
C ALA A 170 21.30 -40.39 -5.32
N GLU A 171 21.57 -39.44 -6.23
CA GLU A 171 22.48 -39.62 -7.38
C GLU A 171 23.86 -40.24 -7.04
N PRO A 172 24.65 -39.70 -6.09
CA PRO A 172 25.97 -40.25 -5.77
C PRO A 172 25.91 -41.61 -5.06
N ARG A 173 24.75 -41.98 -4.47
CA ARG A 173 24.54 -43.31 -3.87
C ARG A 173 24.21 -44.33 -4.95
N SER A 174 23.36 -43.99 -5.93
CA SER A 174 23.11 -44.87 -7.08
C SER A 174 24.35 -45.10 -7.93
N GLU A 175 25.19 -44.09 -8.14
CA GLU A 175 26.41 -44.22 -8.93
C GLU A 175 27.45 -45.14 -8.27
N LYS A 176 27.61 -45.05 -6.94
CA LYS A 176 28.46 -45.98 -6.17
C LYS A 176 27.93 -47.42 -6.16
N VAL A 177 26.62 -47.60 -6.09
CA VAL A 177 25.99 -48.95 -6.12
C VAL A 177 26.14 -49.59 -7.52
N LEU A 178 26.03 -48.79 -8.59
CA LEU A 178 26.27 -49.25 -9.96
C LEU A 178 27.74 -49.61 -10.21
N GLN A 179 28.68 -48.87 -9.62
CA GLN A 179 30.12 -49.21 -9.68
C GLN A 179 30.51 -50.43 -8.84
N GLN A 180 29.71 -50.80 -7.84
CA GLN A 180 29.91 -51.98 -6.99
C GLN A 180 29.06 -53.20 -7.40
N GLY A 181 28.51 -53.19 -8.63
CA GLY A 181 27.78 -54.33 -9.19
C GLY A 181 28.58 -55.64 -9.12
N PRO A 182 27.91 -56.80 -8.97
CA PRO A 182 28.53 -58.03 -8.50
C PRO A 182 29.65 -58.45 -9.44
N SER A 183 30.89 -58.56 -8.91
CA SER A 183 31.96 -59.24 -9.62
C SER A 183 31.54 -60.70 -9.75
N SER A 184 31.10 -61.08 -10.94
CA SER A 184 30.81 -62.46 -11.30
C SER A 184 32.10 -63.26 -11.19
N ASN A 185 32.19 -64.10 -10.15
CA ASN A 185 33.10 -65.23 -10.08
C ASN A 185 32.58 -66.40 -10.92
#